data_AF-A0A7Y5N3T2-F1
#
_entry.id   AF-A0A7Y5N3T2-F1
#
_cell.length_a   1.000
_cell.length_b   1.000
_cell.length_c   1.000
_cell.angle_alpha   90.00
_cell.angle_beta   90.00
_cell.angle_gamma   90.00
#
_symmetry.space_group_name_H-M   'P 1'
#
loop_
_entity.id
_entity.type
_entity.pdbx_description
1 polymer ?
#
loop_
_entity_poly.entity_id
_entity_poly.type
_entity_poly.pdbx_seq_one_letter_code
_entity_poly.pdbx_strand_id
1 'polypeptide(L)'
;MSKAKVSRNGKCERKTRETSISASVEIDGEGRYEVNTGIGFLDHMLELFARHGLFNLRVTCKGDLHVDAHHSVEDIAIALGEAFKQAAGEK
;
A
#
# COMPACT_ATOMS: atom_id res chain seq x y z
N MET A 1 22.83 -26.21 -1.58
CA MET A 1 21.51 -26.00 -0.94
C MET A 1 21.16 -24.52 -1.09
N SER A 2 20.13 -24.18 -1.87
CA SER A 2 19.73 -22.78 -2.04
C SER A 2 19.13 -22.26 -0.73
N LYS A 3 19.64 -21.14 -0.21
CA LYS A 3 18.98 -20.42 0.89
C LYS A 3 17.54 -20.12 0.46
N ALA A 4 16.57 -20.46 1.29
CA ALA A 4 15.19 -20.05 1.08
C ALA A 4 15.15 -18.51 0.96
N LYS A 5 14.54 -18.01 -0.12
CA LYS A 5 14.37 -16.57 -0.34
C LYS A 5 13.45 -16.05 0.77
N VAL A 6 13.99 -15.21 1.65
CA VAL A 6 13.19 -14.55 2.68
C VAL A 6 12.19 -13.63 1.98
N SER A 7 10.89 -13.83 2.23
CA SER A 7 9.83 -13.03 1.64
C SER A 7 9.90 -11.59 2.15
N ARG A 8 10.03 -10.61 1.24
CA ARG A 8 10.09 -9.18 1.56
C ARG A 8 8.69 -8.61 1.70
N ASN A 9 8.15 -8.74 2.90
CA ASN A 9 6.78 -8.33 3.23
C ASN A 9 6.78 -7.19 4.24
N GLY A 10 5.82 -6.29 4.08
CA GLY A 10 5.62 -5.20 5.02
C GLY A 10 4.16 -4.81 5.10
N LYS A 11 3.76 -4.27 6.24
CA LYS A 11 2.39 -3.88 6.54
C LYS A 11 2.39 -2.64 7.44
N CYS A 12 1.50 -1.71 7.14
CA CYS A 12 1.21 -0.56 8.00
C CYS A 12 -0.30 -0.48 8.25
N GLU A 13 -0.67 -0.21 9.50
CA GLU A 13 -2.00 0.24 9.89
C GLU A 13 -1.85 1.67 10.40
N ARG A 14 -2.48 2.63 9.72
CA ARG A 14 -2.38 4.06 10.04
C ARG A 14 -3.77 4.61 10.34
N LYS A 15 -3.91 5.31 11.47
CA LYS A 15 -5.16 5.95 11.85
C LYS A 15 -4.93 7.37 12.37
N THR A 16 -5.67 8.31 11.83
CA THR A 16 -5.70 9.72 12.23
C THR A 16 -7.13 10.12 12.58
N ARG A 17 -7.40 11.43 12.68
CA ARG A 17 -8.79 11.93 12.78
C ARG A 17 -9.47 11.95 11.42
N GLU A 18 -8.70 12.06 10.36
CA GLU A 18 -9.12 12.25 8.98
C GLU A 18 -9.27 10.89 8.26
N THR A 19 -8.38 9.93 8.54
CA THR A 19 -8.28 8.68 7.79
C THR A 19 -8.05 7.43 8.67
N SER A 20 -8.42 6.27 8.12
CA SER A 20 -8.10 4.94 8.66
C SER A 20 -7.66 4.04 7.50
N ILE A 21 -6.40 3.61 7.51
CA ILE A 21 -5.74 2.93 6.40
C ILE A 21 -5.11 1.62 6.86
N SER A 22 -5.28 0.58 6.04
CA SER A 22 -4.51 -0.67 6.10
C SER A 22 -3.78 -0.83 4.77
N ALA A 23 -2.46 -0.96 4.81
CA ALA A 23 -1.62 -1.13 3.64
C ALA A 23 -0.67 -2.31 3.85
N SER A 24 -0.54 -3.20 2.86
CA SER A 24 0.46 -4.27 2.87
C SER A 24 1.06 -4.49 1.49
N VAL A 25 2.35 -4.81 1.47
CA VAL A 25 3.09 -5.09 0.25
C VAL A 25 3.98 -6.32 0.42
N GLU A 26 4.03 -7.14 -0.63
CA GLU A 26 5.08 -8.12 -0.89
C GLU A 26 5.88 -7.64 -2.11
N ILE A 27 7.16 -7.31 -1.90
CA ILE A 27 8.02 -6.73 -2.96
C ILE A 27 8.35 -7.77 -4.04
N ASP A 28 8.45 -9.04 -3.67
CA ASP A 28 8.74 -10.16 -4.58
C ASP A 28 7.46 -10.87 -5.03
N GLY A 29 6.43 -10.12 -5.41
CA GLY A 29 5.11 -10.64 -5.73
C GLY A 29 4.92 -11.06 -7.20
N GLU A 30 3.65 -11.14 -7.60
CA GLU A 30 3.19 -11.51 -8.95
C GLU A 30 2.27 -10.45 -9.57
N GLY A 31 2.22 -9.25 -8.99
CA GLY A 31 1.36 -8.16 -9.45
C GLY A 31 -0.11 -8.32 -9.06
N ARG A 32 -0.41 -9.07 -7.97
CA ARG A 32 -1.77 -9.17 -7.42
C ARG A 32 -2.13 -7.90 -6.65
N TYR A 33 -3.39 -7.50 -6.69
CA TYR A 33 -3.82 -6.32 -5.96
C TYR A 33 -5.23 -6.42 -5.41
N GLU A 34 -5.44 -5.76 -4.27
CA GLU A 34 -6.74 -5.47 -3.67
C GLU A 34 -6.71 -4.02 -3.17
N VAL A 35 -7.25 -3.10 -3.95
CA VAL A 35 -7.19 -1.66 -3.67
C VAL A 35 -8.60 -1.11 -3.52
N ASN A 36 -8.85 -0.42 -2.41
CA ASN A 36 -10.10 0.27 -2.13
C ASN A 36 -9.81 1.52 -1.30
N THR A 37 -9.51 2.63 -1.99
CA THR A 37 -9.20 3.91 -1.33
C THR A 37 -10.40 4.84 -1.22
N GLY A 38 -11.46 4.56 -1.99
CA GLY A 38 -12.59 5.47 -2.20
C GLY A 38 -12.33 6.52 -3.29
N ILE A 39 -11.14 6.54 -3.89
CA ILE A 39 -10.75 7.49 -4.95
C ILE A 39 -10.40 6.70 -6.21
N GLY A 40 -11.36 6.57 -7.15
CA GLY A 40 -11.23 5.65 -8.29
C GLY A 40 -10.00 5.86 -9.18
N PHE A 41 -9.54 7.11 -9.35
CA PHE A 41 -8.31 7.36 -10.10
C PHE A 41 -7.06 6.89 -9.35
N LEU A 42 -7.00 7.10 -8.04
CA LEU A 42 -5.89 6.60 -7.21
C LEU A 42 -5.89 5.07 -7.17
N ASP A 43 -7.07 4.46 -7.04
CA ASP A 43 -7.23 3.01 -7.12
C ASP A 43 -6.58 2.48 -8.40
N HIS A 44 -6.96 3.03 -9.56
CA HIS A 44 -6.39 2.65 -10.83
C HIS A 44 -4.85 2.82 -10.88
N MET A 45 -4.32 3.91 -10.34
CA MET A 45 -2.86 4.13 -10.29
C MET A 45 -2.14 3.10 -9.42
N LEU A 46 -2.71 2.72 -8.27
CA LEU A 46 -2.13 1.72 -7.38
C LEU A 46 -2.24 0.30 -7.94
N GLU A 47 -3.31 -0.02 -8.66
CA GLU A 47 -3.46 -1.28 -9.40
C GLU A 47 -2.39 -1.43 -10.48
N LEU A 48 -2.16 -0.38 -11.27
CA LEU A 48 -1.10 -0.36 -12.28
C LEU A 48 0.29 -0.45 -11.63
N PHE A 49 0.49 0.27 -10.52
CA PHE A 49 1.74 0.21 -9.75
C PHE A 49 2.03 -1.21 -9.25
N ALA A 50 1.04 -1.91 -8.71
CA ALA A 50 1.18 -3.30 -8.30
C ALA A 50 1.46 -4.22 -9.51
N ARG A 51 0.64 -4.14 -10.55
CA ARG A 51 0.73 -5.00 -11.74
C ARG A 51 2.07 -4.87 -12.47
N HIS A 52 2.53 -3.64 -12.72
CA HIS A 52 3.76 -3.40 -13.47
C HIS A 52 5.02 -3.42 -12.59
N GLY A 53 4.89 -3.21 -11.28
CA GLY A 53 5.95 -3.40 -10.30
C GLY A 53 6.13 -4.85 -9.84
N LEU A 54 5.21 -5.75 -10.21
CA LEU A 54 5.12 -7.13 -9.72
C LEU A 54 4.97 -7.23 -8.19
N PHE A 55 4.35 -6.23 -7.56
CA PHE A 55 4.07 -6.27 -6.13
C PHE A 55 2.76 -7.01 -5.88
N ASN A 56 2.67 -7.79 -4.81
CA ASN A 56 1.35 -8.12 -4.25
C ASN A 56 0.96 -7.00 -3.28
N LEU A 57 -0.09 -6.25 -3.60
CA LEU A 57 -0.47 -5.02 -2.92
C LEU A 57 -1.88 -5.10 -2.36
N ARG A 58 -2.08 -4.76 -1.09
CA ARG A 58 -3.41 -4.53 -0.53
C ARG A 58 -3.45 -3.16 0.12
N VAL A 59 -4.44 -2.34 -0.24
CA VAL A 59 -4.66 -1.01 0.34
C VAL A 59 -6.15 -0.80 0.56
N THR A 60 -6.53 -0.50 1.79
CA THR A 60 -7.89 -0.05 2.11
C THR A 60 -7.82 1.28 2.87
N CYS A 61 -8.64 2.25 2.49
CA CYS A 61 -8.76 3.53 3.18
C CYS A 61 -10.22 3.86 3.47
N LYS A 62 -10.48 4.40 4.66
CA LYS A 62 -11.68 5.19 4.95
C LYS A 62 -11.21 6.59 5.35
N GLY A 63 -11.48 7.57 4.49
CA GLY A 63 -11.10 8.96 4.71
C GLY A 63 -12.29 9.92 4.68
N ASP A 64 -12.01 11.17 5.00
CA ASP A 64 -12.93 12.30 5.02
C ASP A 64 -13.18 12.91 3.63
N LEU A 65 -13.49 12.08 2.63
CA LEU A 65 -13.66 12.46 1.21
C LEU A 65 -14.71 13.55 0.94
N HIS A 66 -15.55 13.88 1.93
CA HIS A 66 -16.50 14.99 1.87
C HIS A 66 -15.83 16.36 2.02
N VAL A 67 -14.62 16.42 2.57
CA VAL A 67 -13.76 17.62 2.61
C VAL A 67 -13.04 17.75 1.28
N ASP A 68 -12.10 16.84 1.02
CA ASP A 68 -11.46 16.59 -0.26
C ASP A 68 -10.74 15.23 -0.25
N ALA A 69 -9.96 14.94 -1.29
CA ALA A 69 -9.17 13.70 -1.38
C ALA A 69 -7.76 13.80 -0.76
N HIS A 70 -7.32 14.99 -0.33
CA HIS A 70 -5.92 15.27 0.03
C HIS A 70 -5.43 14.37 1.14
N HIS A 71 -6.13 14.34 2.28
CA HIS A 71 -5.71 13.55 3.45
C HIS A 71 -5.65 12.06 3.11
N SER A 72 -6.61 11.56 2.34
CA SER A 72 -6.63 10.15 1.91
C SER A 72 -5.41 9.83 1.04
N VAL A 73 -5.13 10.63 0.02
CA VAL A 73 -3.98 10.43 -0.87
C VAL A 73 -2.66 10.46 -0.07
N GLU A 74 -2.48 11.48 0.77
CA GLU A 74 -1.28 11.68 1.58
C GLU A 74 -1.07 10.51 2.55
N ASP A 75 -2.07 10.20 3.37
CA ASP A 75 -1.93 9.18 4.40
C ASP A 75 -1.76 7.76 3.81
N ILE A 76 -2.37 7.48 2.65
CA ILE A 76 -2.13 6.23 1.91
C ILE A 76 -0.67 6.14 1.48
N ALA A 77 -0.11 7.23 0.95
CA ALA A 77 1.30 7.26 0.53
C ALA A 77 2.26 7.10 1.72
N ILE A 78 1.96 7.71 2.87
CA ILE A 78 2.73 7.52 4.12
C ILE A 78 2.68 6.06 4.56
N ALA A 79 1.49 5.46 4.66
CA ALA A 79 1.32 4.07 5.11
C ALA A 79 2.00 3.08 4.14
N LEU A 80 1.89 3.31 2.82
CA LEU A 80 2.61 2.52 1.83
C LEU A 80 4.13 2.66 1.98
N GLY A 81 4.64 3.89 2.15
CA GLY A 81 6.07 4.13 2.36
C GLY A 81 6.61 3.37 3.56
N GLU A 82 5.88 3.34 4.68
CA GLU A 82 6.23 2.56 5.86
C GLU A 82 6.20 1.05 5.59
N ALA A 83 5.17 0.54 4.90
CA ALA A 83 5.09 -0.86 4.52
C ALA A 83 6.26 -1.27 3.59
N PHE A 84 6.62 -0.44 2.61
CA PHE A 84 7.77 -0.67 1.74
C PHE A 84 9.09 -0.64 2.51
N LYS A 85 9.27 0.32 3.42
CA LYS A 85 10.46 0.41 4.28
C LYS A 85 10.61 -0.84 5.13
N GLN A 86 9.54 -1.32 5.75
CA GLN A 86 9.55 -2.57 6.51
C GLN A 86 9.91 -3.77 5.62
N ALA A 87 9.30 -3.86 4.43
CA ALA A 87 9.57 -4.94 3.48
C ALA A 87 11.01 -4.91 2.92
N ALA A 88 11.61 -3.73 2.80
CA ALA A 88 12.98 -3.57 2.32
C ALA A 88 14.03 -4.07 3.32
N GLY A 89 13.71 -4.06 4.62
CA GLY A 89 14.64 -4.42 5.69
C GLY A 89 15.72 -3.36 5.92
N GLU A 90 16.86 -3.76 6.49
CA GLU A 90 18.03 -2.88 6.61
C GLU A 90 18.68 -2.67 5.25
N LYS A 91 18.41 -1.52 4.64
CA LYS A 91 18.98 -1.02 3.37
C LYS A 91 19.08 0.50 3.39
#